data_AF-A0A497LF41-F1
#
_entry.id   AF-A0A497LF41-F1
#
_cell.length_a   1.000
_cell.length_b   1.000
_cell.length_c   1.000
_cell.angle_alpha   90.00
_cell.angle_beta   90.00
_cell.angle_gamma   90.00
#
_symmetry.space_group_name_H-M   'P 1'
#
loop_
_entity.id
_entity.type
_entity.pdbx_description
1 polymer ?
#
loop_
_entity_poly.entity_id
_entity_poly.type
_entity_poly.pdbx_seq_one_letter_code
_entity_poly.pdbx_strand_id
1 'polypeptide(L)'
;MKEALALLSEALSLPREAFLSSWRDRLSARYLIIEIVEAAVALGIHLLEARGRRVPESYGAVFRRMAEEGMVSWEVAEGMRRLAGLRNLLVHRYWEVDDGRIYDEARGSGLDIVRRFVEEVGRLLEA
;
A
#
# COMPACT_ATOMS: atom_id res chain seq x y z
N MET A 1 4.90 0.03 9.12
CA MET A 1 4.79 0.79 7.86
C MET A 1 6.14 1.37 7.38
N LYS A 2 6.80 2.30 8.10
CA LYS A 2 8.11 2.85 7.65
C LYS A 2 9.20 1.78 7.49
N GLU A 3 9.29 0.85 8.45
CA GLU A 3 10.20 -0.30 8.40
C GLU A 3 9.88 -1.23 7.22
N ALA A 4 8.62 -1.66 7.09
CA ALA A 4 8.18 -2.49 5.96
C ALA A 4 8.46 -1.84 4.59
N LEU A 5 8.33 -0.51 4.49
CA LEU A 5 8.65 0.23 3.27
C LEU A 5 10.16 0.23 2.98
N ALA A 6 11.00 0.34 4.01
CA ALA A 6 12.45 0.24 3.86
C ALA A 6 12.87 -1.16 3.40
N LEU A 7 12.34 -2.21 4.04
CA LEU A 7 12.57 -3.60 3.65
C LEU A 7 12.10 -3.89 2.22
N LEU A 8 10.94 -3.36 1.82
CA LEU A 8 10.43 -3.54 0.47
C LEU A 8 11.32 -2.82 -0.56
N SER A 9 11.77 -1.60 -0.23
CA SER A 9 12.71 -0.87 -1.08
C SER A 9 14.06 -1.60 -1.23
N GLU A 10 14.54 -2.24 -0.17
CA GLU A 10 15.75 -3.06 -0.21
C GLU A 10 15.56 -4.30 -1.10
N ALA A 11 14.46 -5.05 -0.91
CA ALA A 11 14.15 -6.21 -1.73
C ALA A 11 14.03 -5.87 -3.23
N LEU A 12 13.46 -4.71 -3.56
CA LEU A 12 13.29 -4.23 -4.93
C LEU A 12 14.56 -3.60 -5.54
N SER A 13 15.63 -3.43 -4.75
CA SER A 13 16.93 -2.95 -5.24
C SER A 13 17.69 -4.02 -6.03
N LEU A 14 17.34 -5.30 -5.83
CA LEU A 14 17.89 -6.42 -6.58
C LEU A 14 17.57 -6.28 -8.07
N PRO A 15 18.47 -6.72 -8.98
CA PRO A 15 18.13 -6.87 -10.40
C PRO A 15 16.89 -7.75 -10.58
N ARG A 16 16.08 -7.44 -11.59
CA ARG A 16 14.77 -8.09 -11.83
C ARG A 16 14.91 -9.61 -11.92
N GLU A 17 15.89 -10.10 -12.65
CA GLU A 17 16.14 -11.54 -12.84
C GLU A 17 16.52 -12.20 -11.51
N ALA A 18 17.34 -11.54 -10.70
CA ALA A 18 17.73 -12.05 -9.38
C ALA A 18 16.52 -12.14 -8.45
N PHE A 19 15.70 -11.08 -8.38
CA PHE A 19 14.46 -11.06 -7.63
C PHE A 19 13.50 -12.18 -8.07
N LEU A 20 13.28 -12.34 -9.38
CA LEU A 20 12.34 -13.34 -9.90
C LEU A 20 12.82 -14.77 -9.72
N SER A 21 14.13 -15.00 -9.70
CA SER A 21 14.71 -16.33 -9.46
C SER A 21 14.56 -16.80 -8.01
N SER A 22 14.33 -15.88 -7.06
CA SER A 22 14.27 -16.16 -5.64
C SER A 22 12.84 -16.22 -5.12
N TRP A 23 12.38 -17.41 -4.71
CA TRP A 23 11.07 -17.54 -4.07
C TRP A 23 10.99 -16.76 -2.74
N ARG A 24 12.12 -16.60 -2.04
CA ARG A 24 12.18 -15.87 -0.78
C ARG A 24 11.91 -14.39 -1.01
N ASP A 25 12.59 -13.78 -1.97
CA ASP A 25 12.42 -12.34 -2.25
C ASP A 25 11.02 -12.03 -2.76
N ARG A 26 10.47 -12.89 -3.63
CA ARG A 26 9.09 -12.77 -4.11
C ARG A 26 8.07 -12.85 -2.96
N LEU A 27 8.19 -13.85 -2.09
CA LEU A 27 7.27 -14.00 -0.96
C LEU A 27 7.43 -12.87 0.08
N SER A 28 8.66 -12.43 0.35
CA SER A 28 8.95 -11.29 1.22
C SER A 28 8.30 -10.02 0.68
N ALA A 29 8.48 -9.70 -0.60
CA ALA A 29 7.87 -8.51 -1.20
C ALA A 29 6.34 -8.55 -1.15
N ARG A 30 5.73 -9.71 -1.47
CA ARG A 30 4.27 -9.89 -1.35
C ARG A 30 3.78 -9.65 0.07
N TYR A 31 4.48 -10.21 1.06
CA TYR A 31 4.14 -10.02 2.47
C TYR A 31 4.24 -8.56 2.89
N LEU A 32 5.34 -7.88 2.54
CA LEU A 32 5.56 -6.47 2.86
C LEU A 32 4.51 -5.56 2.22
N ILE A 33 4.08 -5.84 0.98
CA ILE A 33 2.97 -5.13 0.34
C ILE A 33 1.68 -5.31 1.12
N ILE A 34 1.35 -6.53 1.54
CA ILE A 34 0.17 -6.81 2.37
C ILE A 34 0.27 -6.00 3.68
N GLU A 35 1.38 -6.11 4.40
CA GLU A 35 1.59 -5.43 5.68
C GLU A 35 1.43 -3.91 5.57
N ILE A 36 2.03 -3.30 4.55
CA ILE A 36 1.93 -1.86 4.28
C ILE A 36 0.47 -1.44 4.07
N VAL A 37 -0.27 -2.19 3.24
CA VAL A 37 -1.66 -1.88 2.92
C VAL A 37 -2.55 -2.04 4.15
N GLU A 38 -2.40 -3.13 4.91
CA GLU A 38 -3.13 -3.38 6.16
C GLU A 38 -2.93 -2.23 7.15
N ALA A 39 -1.67 -1.83 7.37
CA ALA A 39 -1.35 -0.72 8.26
C ALA A 39 -1.95 0.60 7.78
N ALA A 40 -1.91 0.88 6.47
CA ALA A 40 -2.47 2.10 5.90
C ALA A 40 -4.00 2.14 5.99
N VAL A 41 -4.67 1.01 5.77
CA VAL A 41 -6.14 0.90 5.92
C VAL A 41 -6.54 1.09 7.39
N ALA A 42 -5.86 0.41 8.32
CA ALA A 42 -6.13 0.56 9.75
C ALA A 42 -5.97 2.02 10.20
N LEU A 43 -4.91 2.69 9.75
CA LEU A 43 -4.69 4.11 10.01
C LEU A 43 -5.81 4.98 9.41
N GLY A 44 -6.21 4.72 8.16
CA GLY A 44 -7.30 5.44 7.52
C GLY A 44 -8.64 5.29 8.24
N ILE A 45 -8.97 4.08 8.68
CA ILE A 45 -10.15 3.80 9.50
C ILE A 45 -10.10 4.61 10.79
N HIS A 46 -9.00 4.52 11.52
CA HIS A 46 -8.82 5.24 12.78
C HIS A 46 -8.99 6.76 12.62
N LEU A 47 -8.42 7.35 11.57
CA LEU A 47 -8.55 8.78 11.27
C LEU A 47 -9.96 9.20 10.89
N LEU A 48 -10.70 8.34 10.18
CA LEU A 48 -12.10 8.57 9.84
C LEU A 48 -12.98 8.53 11.09
N GLU A 49 -12.78 7.55 11.96
CA GLU A 49 -13.49 7.42 13.24
C GLU A 49 -13.21 8.61 14.15
N ALA A 50 -11.94 9.03 14.26
CA ALA A 50 -11.55 10.19 15.06
C ALA A 50 -12.24 11.49 14.62
N ARG A 51 -12.63 11.60 13.34
CA ARG A 51 -13.41 12.72 12.80
C ARG A 51 -14.92 12.47 12.76
N GLY A 52 -15.41 11.43 13.43
CA GLY A 52 -16.83 11.07 13.49
C GLY A 52 -17.42 10.69 12.14
N ARG A 53 -16.61 10.17 11.21
CA ARG A 53 -17.05 9.78 9.87
C ARG A 53 -17.43 8.31 9.83
N ARG A 54 -18.41 7.97 8.97
CA ARG A 54 -18.76 6.58 8.70
C ARG A 54 -17.57 5.88 8.03
N VAL A 55 -17.15 4.77 8.61
CA VAL A 55 -16.09 3.92 8.05
C VAL A 55 -16.63 3.09 6.88
N PRO A 56 -15.98 3.11 5.70
CA PRO A 56 -16.37 2.28 4.58
C PRO A 56 -16.12 0.78 4.81
N GLU A 57 -16.89 -0.07 4.13
CA GLU A 57 -16.85 -1.54 4.31
C GLU A 57 -15.69 -2.23 3.57
N SER A 58 -15.02 -1.54 2.65
CA SER A 58 -13.90 -2.12 1.87
C SER A 58 -12.64 -1.27 1.97
N TYR A 59 -11.48 -1.93 1.88
CA TYR A 59 -10.17 -1.29 2.04
C TYR A 59 -9.96 -0.17 1.01
N GLY A 60 -10.35 -0.40 -0.24
CA GLY A 60 -10.27 0.62 -1.28
C GLY A 60 -11.18 1.82 -1.02
N ALA A 61 -12.35 1.60 -0.41
CA ALA A 61 -13.28 2.68 -0.10
C ALA A 61 -12.79 3.55 1.06
N VAL A 62 -11.98 3.01 1.98
CA VAL A 62 -11.32 3.80 3.04
C VAL A 62 -10.49 4.93 2.43
N PHE A 63 -9.62 4.62 1.46
CA PHE A 63 -8.76 5.64 0.83
C PHE A 63 -9.57 6.69 0.05
N ARG A 64 -10.61 6.27 -0.69
CA ARG A 64 -11.52 7.22 -1.34
C ARG A 64 -12.14 8.17 -0.32
N ARG A 65 -12.64 7.64 0.80
CA ARG A 65 -13.26 8.45 1.84
C ARG A 65 -12.27 9.42 2.49
N MET A 66 -11.03 9.00 2.71
CA MET A 66 -9.98 9.89 3.20
C MET A 66 -9.73 11.09 2.26
N ALA A 67 -9.77 10.88 0.93
CA ALA A 67 -9.65 11.98 -0.03
C ALA A 67 -10.88 12.90 -0.05
N GLU A 68 -12.10 12.36 0.07
CA GLU A 68 -13.33 13.16 0.20
C GLU A 68 -13.29 14.10 1.43
N GLU A 69 -12.65 13.64 2.51
CA GLU A 69 -12.47 14.41 3.74
C GLU A 69 -11.22 15.31 3.71
N GLY A 70 -10.51 15.40 2.57
CA GLY A 70 -9.32 16.23 2.41
C GLY A 70 -8.10 15.76 3.21
N MET A 71 -8.10 14.52 3.70
CA MET A 71 -6.98 13.96 4.48
C MET A 71 -5.79 13.61 3.59
N VAL A 72 -6.06 13.11 2.39
CA VAL A 72 -5.05 12.76 1.39
C VAL A 72 -5.47 13.27 0.03
N SER A 73 -4.52 13.47 -0.87
CA SER A 73 -4.79 13.82 -2.25
C SER A 73 -5.53 12.69 -2.98
N TRP A 74 -6.36 13.04 -3.96
CA TRP A 74 -7.06 12.06 -4.79
C TRP A 74 -6.11 11.11 -5.53
N GLU A 75 -4.94 11.60 -5.93
CA GLU A 75 -3.89 10.80 -6.56
C GLU A 75 -3.36 9.71 -5.63
N VAL A 76 -3.02 10.09 -4.39
CA VAL A 76 -2.54 9.14 -3.36
C VAL A 76 -3.63 8.15 -2.99
N ALA A 77 -4.87 8.62 -2.79
CA ALA A 77 -6.00 7.74 -2.48
C ALA A 77 -6.23 6.69 -3.57
N GLU A 78 -6.19 7.10 -4.84
CA GLU A 78 -6.39 6.19 -5.98
C GLU A 78 -5.21 5.21 -6.14
N GLY A 79 -3.97 5.65 -5.87
CA GLY A 79 -2.81 4.77 -5.78
C GLY A 79 -2.95 3.72 -4.67
N MET A 80 -3.30 4.14 -3.46
CA MET A 80 -3.50 3.24 -2.31
C MET A 80 -4.68 2.30 -2.53
N ARG A 81 -5.74 2.74 -3.22
CA ARG A 81 -6.87 1.90 -3.62
C ARG A 81 -6.42 0.76 -4.55
N ARG A 82 -5.52 1.04 -5.52
CA ARG A 82 -4.95 -0.01 -6.38
C ARG A 82 -4.11 -1.01 -5.58
N LEU A 83 -3.29 -0.52 -4.64
CA LEU A 83 -2.52 -1.38 -3.74
C LEU A 83 -3.41 -2.25 -2.84
N ALA A 84 -4.56 -1.73 -2.38
CA ALA A 84 -5.56 -2.53 -1.68
C ALA A 84 -6.13 -3.67 -2.55
N GLY A 85 -6.34 -3.41 -3.85
CA GLY A 85 -6.70 -4.43 -4.82
C GLY A 85 -5.62 -5.51 -4.96
N LEU A 86 -4.35 -5.10 -5.05
CA LEU A 86 -3.21 -6.03 -5.10
C LEU A 86 -3.13 -6.88 -3.82
N ARG A 87 -3.28 -6.29 -2.64
CA ARG A 87 -3.36 -7.04 -1.37
C ARG A 87 -4.46 -8.10 -1.42
N ASN A 88 -5.64 -7.78 -1.95
CA ASN A 88 -6.73 -8.75 -2.04
C ASN A 88 -6.38 -9.93 -2.95
N LEU A 89 -5.72 -9.65 -4.08
CA LEU A 89 -5.20 -10.68 -4.97
C LEU A 89 -4.17 -11.57 -4.24
N LEU A 90 -3.23 -10.97 -3.50
CA LEU A 90 -2.17 -11.69 -2.79
C LEU A 90 -2.68 -12.57 -1.65
N VAL A 91 -3.68 -12.10 -0.90
CA VAL A 91 -4.26 -12.81 0.25
C VAL A 91 -5.21 -13.90 -0.20
N HIS A 92 -6.17 -13.58 -1.07
CA HIS A 92 -7.24 -14.51 -1.42
C HIS A 92 -6.90 -15.42 -2.61
N ARG A 93 -5.83 -15.11 -3.36
CA ARG A 93 -5.30 -15.91 -4.47
C ARG A 93 -6.36 -16.36 -5.48
N TYR A 94 -7.40 -15.55 -5.68
CA TYR A 94 -8.44 -15.86 -6.67
C TYR A 94 -7.91 -15.95 -8.10
N TRP A 95 -6.68 -15.47 -8.35
CA TRP A 95 -5.97 -15.51 -9.64
C TRP A 95 -4.48 -15.80 -9.44
N GLU A 96 -3.81 -16.19 -10.53
CA GLU A 96 -2.35 -16.32 -10.57
C GLU A 96 -1.67 -14.97 -10.29
N VAL A 97 -0.61 -15.01 -9.47
CA VAL A 97 0.14 -13.83 -9.06
C VAL A 97 1.37 -13.69 -9.95
N ASP A 98 1.39 -12.63 -10.77
CA ASP A 98 2.56 -12.26 -11.59
C ASP A 98 3.57 -11.44 -10.78
N ASP A 99 4.62 -12.10 -10.30
CA ASP A 99 5.70 -11.44 -9.54
C ASP A 99 6.51 -10.45 -10.38
N GLY A 100 6.59 -10.66 -11.69
CA GLY A 100 7.26 -9.73 -12.60
C GLY A 100 6.56 -8.39 -12.59
N ARG A 101 5.24 -8.44 -12.78
CA ARG A 101 4.39 -7.25 -12.71
C ARG A 101 4.42 -6.58 -11.34
N ILE A 102 4.41 -7.35 -10.24
CA ILE A 102 4.54 -6.79 -8.88
C ILE A 102 5.85 -6.04 -8.71
N TYR A 103 6.96 -6.64 -9.14
CA TYR A 103 8.27 -5.99 -9.08
C TYR A 103 8.27 -4.67 -9.86
N ASP A 104 7.78 -4.71 -11.10
CA ASP A 104 7.78 -3.55 -12.00
C ASP A 104 6.87 -2.42 -11.46
N GLU A 105 5.67 -2.74 -10.97
CA GLU A 105 4.73 -1.76 -10.39
C GLU A 105 5.21 -1.20 -9.04
N ALA A 106 5.77 -2.04 -8.17
CA ALA A 106 6.26 -1.62 -6.86
C ALA A 106 7.50 -0.73 -7.00
N ARG A 107 8.47 -1.12 -7.85
CA ARG A 107 9.69 -0.34 -8.12
C ARG A 107 9.41 0.96 -8.86
N GLY A 108 8.36 1.00 -9.67
CA GLY A 108 7.87 2.21 -10.35
C GLY A 108 7.18 3.16 -9.38
N SER A 109 5.85 3.30 -9.51
CA SER A 109 5.08 4.27 -8.72
C SER A 109 4.63 3.76 -7.35
N GLY A 110 4.63 2.44 -7.11
CA GLY A 110 4.04 1.86 -5.90
C GLY A 110 4.67 2.35 -4.60
N LEU A 111 6.00 2.31 -4.50
CA LEU A 111 6.74 2.82 -3.35
C LEU A 111 6.52 4.32 -3.12
N ASP A 112 6.42 5.09 -4.20
CA ASP A 112 6.22 6.55 -4.12
C ASP A 112 4.84 6.90 -3.55
N ILE A 113 3.79 6.22 -4.00
CA ILE A 113 2.44 6.39 -3.47
C ILE A 113 2.40 6.10 -1.96
N VAL A 114 3.06 5.05 -1.49
CA VAL A 114 3.11 4.73 -0.05
C VAL A 114 3.88 5.80 0.71
N ARG A 115 5.01 6.30 0.19
CA ARG A 115 5.77 7.40 0.81
C ARG A 115 4.90 8.64 0.95
N ARG A 116 4.26 9.07 -0.15
CA ARG A 116 3.37 10.24 -0.16
C ARG A 116 2.18 10.08 0.78
N PHE A 117 1.60 8.89 0.89
CA PHE A 117 0.56 8.61 1.88
C PHE A 117 1.05 8.83 3.32
N VAL A 118 2.23 8.31 3.66
CA VAL A 118 2.83 8.50 5.00
C VAL A 118 3.10 9.99 5.28
N GLU A 119 3.59 10.73 4.28
CA GLU A 119 3.86 12.17 4.41
C GLU A 119 2.59 13.01 4.57
N GLU A 120 1.57 12.75 3.75
CA GLU A 120 0.29 13.48 3.82
C GLU A 120 -0.42 13.22 5.15
N VAL A 121 -0.48 11.96 5.60
CA VAL A 121 -1.07 11.62 6.89
C VAL A 121 -0.23 12.14 8.06
N GLY A 122 1.10 12.10 7.96
CA GLY A 122 2.00 12.66 8.99
C GLY A 122 1.73 14.16 9.22
N ARG A 123 1.58 14.92 8.14
CA ARG A 123 1.24 16.36 8.19
C ARG A 123 -0.11 16.63 8.87
N LEU A 124 -1.08 15.73 8.78
CA LEU A 124 -2.37 15.87 9.47
C LEU A 124 -2.27 15.68 10.98
N LEU A 125 -1.30 14.90 11.46
CA LEU A 125 -1.13 14.59 12.89
C LEU A 125 -0.31 15.66 13.63
N GLU A 126 0.47 16.43 12.88
CA GLU A 126 1.26 17.56 13.40
C GLU A 126 0.48 18.89 13.42
N ALA A 127 -0.72 18.92 12.84
CA ALA A 127 -1.60 20.08 12.73
C ALA A 127 -2.70 20.08 13.81
#